data_AF-A0A0A8HYQ3-F1
#
_entry.id   AF-A0A0A8HYQ3-F1
#
_cell.length_a   1.000
_cell.length_b   1.000
_cell.length_c   1.000
_cell.angle_alpha   90.00
_cell.angle_beta   90.00
_cell.angle_gamma   90.00
#
_symmetry.space_group_name_H-M   'P 1'
#
loop_
_entity.id
_entity.type
_entity.pdbx_description
1 polymer ?
#
loop_
_entity_poly.entity_id
_entity_poly.type
_entity_poly.pdbx_seq_one_letter_code
_entity_poly.pdbx_strand_id
1 'polypeptide(L)'
;MKKPFYKLKRFYIPCIILIIILAVLAKLLYSPLYTIYWETNHRFEKVQEFRNFEKMTLNPSPKDMIKIVDDYQPKLEDFKDLNTKMQKAIFDFKVAKLFGFEDRYFGVILVAYSDIFIISTNKEQTYFNYLNFISDLNSNEKQKYLNLRASTKDLEKQIFEEKLKFIKHYEEFYDYLDSIGYLNKGSWYKGLANIYKITIYYFIYDVPKNLKKFYPLEDKKLALEKMKISYKVFNNLDLNSTSEIPSIANDDWKNAFKDFSNASYNWINKIQKALDECK
;
A
#
# COMPACT_ATOMS: atom_id res chain seq x y z
N MET A 1 -18.82 -62.34 -17.00
CA MET A 1 -17.41 -62.02 -17.30
C MET A 1 -16.92 -60.90 -16.38
N LYS A 2 -15.85 -61.09 -15.59
CA LYS A 2 -15.23 -60.01 -14.80
C LYS A 2 -14.36 -59.12 -15.72
N LYS A 3 -14.96 -58.13 -16.40
CA LYS A 3 -14.17 -57.08 -17.09
C LYS A 3 -13.41 -56.24 -16.05
N PRO A 4 -12.17 -55.79 -16.34
CA PRO A 4 -11.17 -55.65 -15.29
C PRO A 4 -11.20 -54.28 -14.60
N PHE A 5 -11.56 -54.27 -13.30
CA PHE A 5 -11.36 -53.14 -12.38
C PHE A 5 -9.91 -52.59 -12.43
N TYR A 6 -8.93 -53.44 -12.74
CA TYR A 6 -7.53 -53.06 -12.92
C TYR A 6 -7.30 -52.08 -14.10
N LYS A 7 -8.05 -52.18 -15.21
CA LYS A 7 -7.97 -51.21 -16.31
C LYS A 7 -8.58 -49.86 -15.94
N LEU A 8 -9.65 -49.83 -15.13
CA LEU A 8 -10.19 -48.58 -14.58
C LEU A 8 -9.14 -47.91 -13.68
N LYS A 9 -8.55 -48.62 -12.71
CA LYS A 9 -7.54 -48.03 -11.80
C LYS A 9 -6.38 -47.34 -12.54
N ARG A 10 -5.90 -47.91 -13.65
CA ARG A 10 -4.86 -47.31 -14.50
C ARG A 10 -5.27 -45.99 -15.17
N PHE A 11 -6.56 -45.68 -15.29
CA PHE A 11 -7.07 -44.45 -15.89
C PHE A 11 -7.46 -43.42 -14.82
N TYR A 12 -8.24 -43.83 -13.81
CA TYR A 12 -8.71 -42.91 -12.76
C TYR A 12 -7.58 -42.41 -11.86
N ILE A 13 -6.52 -43.18 -11.61
CA ILE A 13 -5.39 -42.69 -10.78
C ILE A 13 -4.68 -41.49 -11.45
N PRO A 14 -4.25 -41.55 -12.73
CA PRO A 14 -3.76 -40.37 -13.45
C PRO A 14 -4.75 -39.21 -13.49
N CYS A 15 -6.05 -39.45 -13.69
CA CYS A 15 -7.05 -38.39 -13.69
C CYS A 15 -7.20 -37.71 -12.32
N ILE A 16 -7.19 -38.46 -11.22
CA ILE A 16 -7.24 -37.92 -9.86
C ILE A 16 -5.97 -37.11 -9.56
N ILE A 17 -4.80 -37.61 -9.95
CA ILE A 17 -3.53 -36.89 -9.81
C ILE A 17 -3.57 -35.57 -10.60
N LEU A 18 -4.07 -35.60 -11.84
CA LEU A 18 -4.26 -34.39 -12.67
C LEU A 18 -5.19 -33.38 -12.00
N ILE A 19 -6.33 -33.83 -11.45
CA ILE A 19 -7.29 -32.95 -10.74
C ILE A 19 -6.64 -32.32 -9.50
N ILE A 20 -5.86 -33.09 -8.73
CA ILE A 20 -5.13 -32.57 -7.56
C ILE A 20 -4.09 -31.53 -8.00
N ILE A 21 -3.32 -31.81 -9.05
CA ILE A 21 -2.34 -30.86 -9.61
C ILE A 21 -3.03 -29.57 -10.05
N LEU A 22 -4.13 -29.66 -10.81
CA LEU A 22 -4.90 -28.50 -11.26
C LEU A 22 -5.51 -27.70 -10.11
N ALA A 23 -6.02 -28.35 -9.06
CA ALA A 23 -6.55 -27.69 -7.88
C ALA A 23 -5.45 -26.96 -7.07
N VAL A 24 -4.27 -27.56 -6.95
CA VAL A 24 -3.10 -26.94 -6.32
C VAL A 24 -2.61 -25.75 -7.16
N LEU A 25 -2.46 -25.93 -8.48
CA LEU A 25 -2.08 -24.85 -9.40
C LEU A 25 -3.05 -23.67 -9.35
N ALA A 26 -4.36 -23.93 -9.39
CA ALA A 26 -5.38 -22.89 -9.25
C ALA A 26 -5.23 -22.14 -7.93
N LYS A 27 -5.06 -22.84 -6.79
CA LYS A 27 -4.89 -22.22 -5.47
C LYS A 27 -3.60 -21.40 -5.36
N LEU A 28 -2.50 -21.86 -5.97
CA LEU A 28 -1.22 -21.15 -5.98
C LEU A 28 -1.28 -19.88 -6.86
N LEU A 29 -1.82 -20.01 -8.07
CA LEU A 29 -1.87 -18.93 -9.07
C LEU A 29 -2.97 -17.89 -8.78
N TYR A 30 -4.02 -18.25 -8.05
CA TYR A 30 -5.17 -17.37 -7.84
C TYR A 30 -4.77 -16.01 -7.23
N SER A 31 -4.02 -15.98 -6.14
CA SER A 31 -3.63 -14.73 -5.45
C SER A 31 -2.77 -13.80 -6.32
N PRO A 32 -1.67 -14.25 -6.95
CA PRO A 32 -0.86 -13.38 -7.81
C PRO A 32 -1.57 -12.99 -9.12
N LEU A 33 -2.34 -13.87 -9.75
CA LEU A 33 -3.09 -13.54 -10.97
C LEU A 33 -4.28 -12.61 -10.67
N TYR A 34 -5.00 -12.81 -9.57
CA TYR A 34 -6.08 -11.92 -9.15
C TYR A 34 -5.56 -10.51 -8.85
N THR A 35 -4.36 -10.40 -8.29
CA THR A 35 -3.69 -9.11 -8.05
C THR A 35 -3.41 -8.38 -9.37
N ILE A 36 -2.90 -9.07 -10.39
CA ILE A 36 -2.68 -8.52 -11.75
C ILE A 36 -4.01 -8.16 -12.44
N TYR A 37 -5.03 -9.00 -12.28
CA TYR A 37 -6.37 -8.74 -12.79
C TYR A 37 -7.00 -7.49 -12.14
N TRP A 38 -6.92 -7.38 -10.82
CA TRP A 38 -7.50 -6.27 -10.07
C TRP A 38 -6.90 -4.92 -10.47
N GLU A 39 -5.57 -4.84 -10.56
CA GLU A 39 -4.88 -3.62 -11.03
C GLU A 39 -5.31 -3.23 -12.45
N THR A 40 -5.47 -4.22 -13.33
CA THR A 40 -5.84 -3.97 -14.73
C THR A 40 -7.30 -3.50 -14.88
N ASN A 41 -8.22 -3.90 -13.98
CA ASN A 41 -9.66 -3.66 -14.14
C ASN A 41 -10.25 -2.62 -13.17
N HIS A 42 -9.68 -2.44 -11.96
CA HIS A 42 -10.30 -1.64 -10.90
C HIS A 42 -9.45 -0.47 -10.38
N ARG A 43 -8.13 -0.45 -10.63
CA ARG A 43 -7.27 0.61 -10.09
C ARG A 43 -7.63 2.00 -10.61
N PHE A 44 -7.96 2.14 -11.88
CA PHE A 44 -8.40 3.44 -12.43
C PHE A 44 -9.66 3.95 -11.75
N GLU A 45 -10.66 3.08 -11.51
CA GLU A 45 -11.89 3.41 -10.79
C GLU A 45 -11.56 3.91 -9.38
N LYS A 46 -10.68 3.21 -8.64
CA LYS A 46 -10.24 3.62 -7.29
C LYS A 46 -9.43 4.91 -7.26
N VAL A 47 -8.58 5.16 -8.24
CA VAL A 47 -7.85 6.43 -8.37
C VAL A 47 -8.82 7.59 -8.68
N GLN A 48 -9.86 7.37 -9.48
CA GLN A 48 -10.88 8.41 -9.75
C GLN A 48 -11.82 8.63 -8.56
N GLU A 49 -12.25 7.58 -7.84
CA GLU A 49 -12.94 7.70 -6.56
C GLU A 49 -12.13 8.56 -5.57
N PHE A 50 -10.81 8.35 -5.50
CA PHE A 50 -9.94 9.13 -4.64
C PHE A 50 -9.82 10.59 -5.11
N ARG A 51 -9.56 10.86 -6.40
CA ARG A 51 -9.52 12.23 -6.94
C ARG A 51 -10.81 13.00 -6.72
N ASN A 52 -11.96 12.32 -6.77
CA ASN A 52 -13.25 12.93 -6.48
C ASN A 52 -13.40 13.24 -4.98
N PHE A 53 -12.91 12.37 -4.09
CA PHE A 53 -12.82 12.64 -2.66
C PHE A 53 -11.87 13.82 -2.37
N GLU A 54 -10.67 13.84 -2.96
CA GLU A 54 -9.70 14.95 -2.82
C GLU A 54 -10.33 16.31 -3.19
N LYS A 55 -11.07 16.37 -4.31
CA LYS A 55 -11.82 17.58 -4.71
C LYS A 55 -12.87 18.00 -3.68
N MET A 56 -13.59 17.07 -3.05
CA MET A 56 -14.53 17.39 -1.97
C MET A 56 -13.83 17.89 -0.70
N THR A 57 -12.56 17.50 -0.49
CA THR A 57 -11.73 17.94 0.64
C THR A 57 -10.89 19.19 0.37
N LEU A 58 -10.99 19.77 -0.83
CA LEU A 58 -10.28 20.98 -1.21
C LEU A 58 -11.09 22.22 -0.79
N ASN A 59 -10.69 22.86 0.31
CA ASN A 59 -11.40 24.00 0.93
C ASN A 59 -12.88 23.72 1.26
N PRO A 60 -13.20 22.64 2.01
CA PRO A 60 -14.58 22.24 2.28
C PRO A 60 -15.28 23.24 3.19
N SER A 61 -16.59 23.43 3.00
CA SER A 61 -17.39 24.12 4.01
C SER A 61 -17.58 23.22 5.25
N PRO A 62 -17.94 23.77 6.43
CA PRO A 62 -18.29 22.96 7.60
C PRO A 62 -19.40 21.93 7.32
N LYS A 63 -20.31 22.21 6.38
CA LYS A 63 -21.35 21.28 5.93
C LYS A 63 -20.77 20.10 5.14
N ASP A 64 -19.77 20.35 4.30
CA ASP A 64 -19.10 19.29 3.52
C ASP A 64 -18.22 18.42 4.44
N MET A 65 -17.56 19.03 5.44
CA MET A 65 -16.86 18.29 6.49
C MET A 65 -17.81 17.36 7.26
N ILE A 66 -19.00 17.85 7.66
CA ILE A 66 -20.03 17.04 8.33
C ILE A 66 -20.46 15.88 7.44
N LYS A 67 -20.77 16.15 6.16
CA LYS A 67 -21.11 15.11 5.20
C LYS A 67 -20.01 14.05 5.07
N ILE A 68 -18.74 14.46 5.05
CA ILE A 68 -17.61 13.52 4.98
C ILE A 68 -17.51 12.65 6.24
N VAL A 69 -17.81 13.19 7.41
CA VAL A 69 -17.86 12.44 8.68
C VAL A 69 -19.07 11.51 8.78
N ASP A 70 -20.21 11.87 8.20
CA ASP A 70 -21.39 10.99 8.18
C ASP A 70 -21.28 9.90 7.09
N ASP A 71 -20.71 10.19 5.92
CA ASP A 71 -20.67 9.28 4.76
C ASP A 71 -19.42 8.35 4.71
N TYR A 72 -18.26 8.78 5.24
CA TYR A 72 -16.96 8.11 4.99
C TYR A 72 -16.23 7.64 6.26
N GLN A 73 -16.93 7.00 7.20
CA GLN A 73 -16.26 6.36 8.34
C GLN A 73 -15.28 5.26 7.89
N PRO A 74 -13.99 5.32 8.29
CA PRO A 74 -12.98 4.31 7.96
C PRO A 74 -13.35 2.93 8.51
N LYS A 75 -13.03 1.88 7.75
CA LYS A 75 -13.23 0.49 8.17
C LYS A 75 -11.88 -0.13 8.50
N LEU A 76 -11.78 -0.75 9.67
CA LEU A 76 -10.59 -1.50 10.07
C LEU A 76 -10.27 -2.66 9.09
N GLU A 77 -11.31 -3.30 8.55
CA GLU A 77 -11.17 -4.46 7.69
C GLU A 77 -10.43 -4.13 6.38
N ASP A 78 -10.60 -2.92 5.85
CA ASP A 78 -9.92 -2.46 4.63
C ASP A 78 -8.38 -2.43 4.84
N PHE A 79 -7.91 -2.13 6.07
CA PHE A 79 -6.49 -2.15 6.43
C PHE A 79 -5.99 -3.58 6.74
N LYS A 80 -6.82 -4.44 7.35
CA LYS A 80 -6.49 -5.85 7.61
C LYS A 80 -6.36 -6.67 6.34
N ASP A 81 -7.26 -6.49 5.38
CA ASP A 81 -7.19 -7.13 4.06
C ASP A 81 -5.91 -6.70 3.32
N LEU A 82 -5.62 -5.40 3.30
CA LEU A 82 -4.41 -4.86 2.69
C LEU A 82 -3.12 -5.41 3.33
N ASN A 83 -3.11 -5.57 4.66
CA ASN A 83 -2.02 -6.22 5.38
C ASN A 83 -1.87 -7.69 5.03
N THR A 84 -2.98 -8.43 5.00
CA THR A 84 -3.00 -9.86 4.65
C THR A 84 -2.47 -10.08 3.22
N LYS A 85 -2.77 -9.15 2.31
CA LYS A 85 -2.24 -9.10 0.95
C LYS A 85 -0.74 -8.80 0.93
N MET A 86 -0.27 -7.78 1.64
CA MET A 86 1.15 -7.43 1.69
C MET A 86 2.00 -8.53 2.37
N GLN A 87 1.48 -9.18 3.40
CA GLN A 87 2.14 -10.32 4.06
C GLN A 87 2.37 -11.50 3.09
N LYS A 88 1.48 -11.69 2.09
CA LYS A 88 1.61 -12.72 1.06
C LYS A 88 2.55 -12.35 -0.08
N ALA A 89 2.98 -11.09 -0.20
CA ALA A 89 3.78 -10.59 -1.32
C ALA A 89 5.00 -11.46 -1.66
N ILE A 90 5.75 -11.91 -0.65
CA ILE A 90 6.94 -12.77 -0.84
C ILE A 90 6.54 -14.14 -1.42
N PHE A 91 5.43 -14.72 -0.97
CA PHE A 91 4.97 -16.02 -1.44
C PHE A 91 4.42 -15.93 -2.88
N ASP A 92 3.53 -14.97 -3.12
CA ASP A 92 2.91 -14.72 -4.42
C ASP A 92 3.97 -14.32 -5.47
N PHE A 93 5.00 -13.56 -5.08
CA PHE A 93 6.15 -13.27 -5.94
C PHE A 93 6.96 -14.53 -6.29
N LYS A 94 7.20 -15.42 -5.32
CA LYS A 94 7.87 -16.72 -5.58
C LYS A 94 7.06 -17.57 -6.56
N VAL A 95 5.73 -17.57 -6.45
CA VAL A 95 4.84 -18.21 -7.43
C VAL A 95 4.98 -17.52 -8.79
N ALA A 96 4.83 -16.19 -8.86
CA ALA A 96 4.95 -15.44 -10.12
C ALA A 96 6.29 -15.71 -10.83
N LYS A 97 7.39 -15.81 -10.08
CA LYS A 97 8.73 -16.13 -10.59
C LYS A 97 8.87 -17.58 -11.07
N LEU A 98 8.21 -18.54 -10.42
CA LEU A 98 8.16 -19.93 -10.88
C LEU A 98 7.46 -20.07 -12.24
N PHE A 99 6.51 -19.18 -12.53
CA PHE A 99 5.72 -19.17 -13.77
C PHE A 99 6.13 -18.07 -14.77
N GLY A 100 7.23 -17.34 -14.52
CA GLY A 100 7.81 -16.36 -15.44
C GLY A 100 6.99 -15.07 -15.66
N PHE A 101 6.22 -14.63 -14.67
CA PHE A 101 5.46 -13.38 -14.72
C PHE A 101 5.76 -12.42 -13.54
N GLU A 102 6.89 -12.61 -12.86
CA GLU A 102 7.27 -11.82 -11.68
C GLU A 102 7.44 -10.33 -11.97
N ASP A 103 7.86 -9.94 -13.18
CA ASP A 103 7.98 -8.52 -13.54
C ASP A 103 6.62 -7.82 -13.53
N ARG A 104 5.60 -8.46 -14.13
CA ARG A 104 4.22 -7.95 -14.08
C ARG A 104 3.71 -7.95 -12.65
N TYR A 105 3.93 -9.01 -11.87
CA TYR A 105 3.49 -9.05 -10.47
C TYR A 105 4.17 -7.98 -9.61
N PHE A 106 5.48 -7.77 -9.76
CA PHE A 106 6.26 -6.75 -9.04
C PHE A 106 5.76 -5.34 -9.32
N GLY A 107 5.62 -4.96 -10.60
CA GLY A 107 5.10 -3.65 -10.97
C GLY A 107 3.69 -3.44 -10.43
N VAL A 108 2.84 -4.46 -10.56
CA VAL A 108 1.47 -4.44 -10.04
C VAL A 108 1.43 -4.29 -8.51
N ILE A 109 2.14 -5.12 -7.74
CA ILE A 109 1.97 -5.13 -6.27
C ILE A 109 2.46 -3.83 -5.63
N LEU A 110 3.62 -3.33 -6.07
CA LEU A 110 4.15 -2.08 -5.55
C LEU A 110 3.21 -0.92 -5.84
N VAL A 111 2.61 -0.90 -7.03
CA VAL A 111 1.67 0.14 -7.43
C VAL A 111 0.32 -0.01 -6.73
N ALA A 112 -0.38 -1.13 -6.96
CA ALA A 112 -1.72 -1.36 -6.47
C ALA A 112 -1.84 -1.22 -4.95
N TYR A 113 -1.01 -1.95 -4.19
CA TYR A 113 -1.18 -2.00 -2.74
C TYR A 113 -0.69 -0.73 -2.04
N SER A 114 0.34 -0.07 -2.57
CA SER A 114 0.79 1.22 -2.04
C SER A 114 -0.18 2.34 -2.40
N ASP A 115 -0.71 2.38 -3.63
CA ASP A 115 -1.76 3.35 -4.02
C ASP A 115 -2.99 3.16 -3.11
N ILE A 116 -3.45 1.93 -2.86
CA ILE A 116 -4.54 1.64 -1.91
C ILE A 116 -4.17 2.09 -0.49
N PHE A 117 -2.95 1.79 0.00
CA PHE A 117 -2.49 2.22 1.32
C PHE A 117 -2.56 3.74 1.49
N ILE A 118 -2.08 4.49 0.49
CA ILE A 118 -2.07 5.95 0.46
C ILE A 118 -3.50 6.50 0.44
N ILE A 119 -4.34 5.98 -0.45
CA ILE A 119 -5.75 6.39 -0.60
C ILE A 119 -6.53 6.16 0.70
N SER A 120 -6.43 4.96 1.27
CA SER A 120 -7.12 4.60 2.52
C SER A 120 -6.59 5.41 3.71
N THR A 121 -5.28 5.65 3.76
CA THR A 121 -4.66 6.52 4.77
C THR A 121 -5.19 7.94 4.66
N ASN A 122 -5.15 8.58 3.49
CA ASN A 122 -5.64 9.95 3.31
C ASN A 122 -7.12 10.10 3.66
N LYS A 123 -7.98 9.15 3.24
CA LYS A 123 -9.41 9.16 3.60
C LYS A 123 -9.62 9.09 5.11
N GLU A 124 -8.89 8.21 5.81
CA GLU A 124 -8.96 8.08 7.26
C GLU A 124 -8.43 9.32 8.00
N GLN A 125 -7.33 9.90 7.53
CA GLN A 125 -6.74 11.09 8.12
C GLN A 125 -7.69 12.29 8.00
N THR A 126 -8.29 12.47 6.82
CA THR A 126 -9.34 13.47 6.56
C THR A 126 -10.53 13.28 7.49
N TYR A 127 -11.07 12.05 7.59
CA TYR A 127 -12.19 11.74 8.46
C TYR A 127 -11.93 12.15 9.91
N PHE A 128 -10.80 11.70 10.49
CA PHE A 128 -10.50 12.02 11.89
C PHE A 128 -10.17 13.50 12.10
N ASN A 129 -9.53 14.17 11.14
CA ASN A 129 -9.29 15.61 11.19
C ASN A 129 -10.62 16.39 11.26
N TYR A 130 -11.58 16.07 10.38
CA TYR A 130 -12.89 16.75 10.37
C TYR A 130 -13.74 16.36 11.58
N LEU A 131 -13.73 15.10 12.02
CA LEU A 131 -14.43 14.68 13.23
C LEU A 131 -13.93 15.43 14.48
N ASN A 132 -12.62 15.65 14.63
CA ASN A 132 -12.09 16.51 15.69
C ASN A 132 -12.61 17.95 15.55
N PHE A 133 -12.43 18.56 14.37
CA PHE A 133 -12.82 19.96 14.12
C PHE A 133 -14.30 20.20 14.43
N ILE A 134 -15.19 19.33 13.95
CA ILE A 134 -16.64 19.43 14.16
C ILE A 134 -17.02 19.17 15.62
N SER A 135 -16.31 18.27 16.32
CA SER A 135 -16.52 18.05 17.77
C SER A 135 -16.17 19.29 18.61
N ASP A 136 -15.23 20.11 18.13
CA ASP A 136 -14.84 21.36 18.79
C ASP A 136 -15.81 22.52 18.47
N LEU A 137 -16.46 22.51 17.30
CA LEU A 137 -17.47 23.52 16.90
C LEU A 137 -18.59 23.67 17.94
N ASN A 138 -19.12 24.89 18.05
CA ASN A 138 -20.29 25.19 18.86
C ASN A 138 -21.56 25.03 18.00
N SER A 139 -22.18 23.85 18.05
CA SER A 139 -23.38 23.52 17.28
C SER A 139 -24.38 22.68 18.09
N ASN A 140 -25.64 22.66 17.66
CA ASN A 140 -26.68 21.82 18.28
C ASN A 140 -26.36 20.31 18.17
N GLU A 141 -25.54 19.92 17.20
CA GLU A 141 -25.10 18.54 17.01
C GLU A 141 -23.78 18.21 17.74
N LYS A 142 -23.17 19.14 18.48
CA LYS A 142 -21.87 18.94 19.14
C LYS A 142 -21.79 17.62 19.93
N GLN A 143 -22.85 17.27 20.66
CA GLN A 143 -22.89 16.03 21.44
C GLN A 143 -22.89 14.75 20.56
N LYS A 144 -23.49 14.78 19.35
CA LYS A 144 -23.42 13.68 18.37
C LYS A 144 -21.96 13.40 18.02
N TYR A 145 -21.22 14.42 17.62
CA TYR A 145 -19.84 14.27 17.16
C TYR A 145 -18.86 14.01 18.31
N LEU A 146 -19.07 14.59 19.51
CA LEU A 146 -18.29 14.22 20.71
C LEU A 146 -18.47 12.73 21.07
N ASN A 147 -19.70 12.22 21.04
CA ASN A 147 -19.98 10.80 21.30
C ASN A 147 -19.35 9.90 20.21
N LEU A 148 -19.46 10.28 18.94
CA LEU A 148 -18.82 9.58 17.81
C LEU A 148 -17.29 9.61 17.92
N ARG A 149 -16.70 10.71 18.39
CA ARG A 149 -15.26 10.83 18.57
C ARG A 149 -14.75 9.97 19.73
N ALA A 150 -15.53 9.86 20.81
CA ALA A 150 -15.25 8.97 21.92
C ALA A 150 -15.31 7.49 21.48
N SER A 151 -16.35 7.08 20.74
CA SER A 151 -16.51 5.69 20.29
C SER A 151 -15.50 5.25 19.22
N THR A 152 -15.06 6.17 18.35
CA THR A 152 -14.08 5.88 17.28
C THR A 152 -12.61 5.96 17.71
N LYS A 153 -12.31 6.33 18.96
CA LYS A 153 -10.93 6.45 19.47
C LYS A 153 -10.14 5.14 19.41
N ASP A 154 -10.80 4.00 19.61
CA ASP A 154 -10.15 2.69 19.54
C ASP A 154 -9.96 2.23 18.09
N LEU A 155 -10.94 2.48 17.21
CA LEU A 155 -10.84 2.27 15.76
C LEU A 155 -9.65 3.02 15.15
N GLU A 156 -9.47 4.29 15.53
CA GLU A 156 -8.31 5.14 15.17
C GLU A 156 -6.97 4.47 15.54
N LYS A 157 -6.88 3.88 16.74
CA LYS A 157 -5.69 3.17 17.22
C LYS A 157 -5.46 1.86 16.46
N GLN A 158 -6.50 1.05 16.29
CA GLN A 158 -6.39 -0.23 15.59
C GLN A 158 -5.98 -0.03 14.12
N ILE A 159 -6.54 0.97 13.42
CA ILE A 159 -6.11 1.32 12.06
C ILE A 159 -4.65 1.74 12.02
N PHE A 160 -4.17 2.52 13.00
CA PHE A 160 -2.77 2.90 13.08
C PHE A 160 -1.84 1.70 13.29
N GLU A 161 -2.22 0.75 14.16
CA GLU A 161 -1.49 -0.52 14.35
C GLU A 161 -1.45 -1.37 13.07
N GLU A 162 -2.57 -1.45 12.32
CA GLU A 162 -2.58 -2.10 11.01
C GLU A 162 -1.67 -1.37 10.00
N LYS A 163 -1.64 -0.03 9.96
CA LYS A 163 -0.71 0.70 9.08
C LYS A 163 0.77 0.38 9.38
N LEU A 164 1.15 0.22 10.65
CA LEU A 164 2.50 -0.18 11.02
C LEU A 164 2.84 -1.62 10.56
N LYS A 165 1.87 -2.54 10.60
CA LYS A 165 2.03 -3.91 10.03
C LYS A 165 2.21 -3.86 8.52
N PHE A 166 1.48 -3.01 7.80
CA PHE A 166 1.67 -2.81 6.35
C PHE A 166 3.11 -2.44 6.03
N ILE A 167 3.62 -1.40 6.72
CA ILE A 167 4.99 -0.90 6.55
C ILE A 167 6.00 -2.02 6.81
N LYS A 168 5.81 -2.80 7.88
CA LYS A 168 6.69 -3.93 8.20
C LYS A 168 6.72 -4.98 7.09
N HIS A 169 5.55 -5.42 6.59
CA HIS A 169 5.47 -6.40 5.50
C HIS A 169 6.00 -5.85 4.17
N TYR A 170 5.88 -4.54 3.95
CA TYR A 170 6.51 -3.87 2.81
C TYR A 170 8.05 -3.90 2.91
N GLU A 171 8.62 -3.63 4.09
CA GLU A 171 10.06 -3.76 4.30
C GLU A 171 10.55 -5.20 4.17
N GLU A 172 9.83 -6.18 4.75
CA GLU A 172 10.13 -7.61 4.58
C GLU A 172 10.15 -8.02 3.09
N PHE A 173 9.23 -7.48 2.28
CA PHE A 173 9.21 -7.71 0.83
C PHE A 173 10.37 -7.00 0.10
N TYR A 174 10.67 -5.74 0.43
CA TYR A 174 11.80 -5.01 -0.12
C TYR A 174 13.13 -5.74 0.15
N ASP A 175 13.37 -6.11 1.41
CA ASP A 175 14.59 -6.76 1.86
C ASP A 175 14.72 -8.16 1.21
N TYR A 176 13.61 -8.89 1.07
CA TYR A 176 13.57 -10.12 0.30
C TYR A 176 14.00 -9.90 -1.16
N LEU A 177 13.44 -8.91 -1.87
CA LEU A 177 13.78 -8.63 -3.27
C LEU A 177 15.24 -8.20 -3.46
N ASP A 178 15.80 -7.42 -2.52
CA ASP A 178 17.22 -7.03 -2.56
C ASP A 178 18.12 -8.25 -2.28
N SER A 179 17.76 -9.09 -1.29
CA SER A 179 18.54 -10.30 -0.91
C SER A 179 18.68 -11.34 -2.04
N ILE A 180 17.69 -11.45 -2.93
CA ILE A 180 17.74 -12.33 -4.11
C ILE A 180 18.32 -11.62 -5.36
N GLY A 181 18.84 -10.41 -5.20
CA GLY A 181 19.41 -9.59 -6.27
C GLY A 181 18.38 -9.02 -7.27
N TYR A 182 17.07 -9.15 -7.01
CA TYR A 182 16.04 -8.78 -7.98
C TYR A 182 15.95 -7.28 -8.21
N LEU A 183 16.15 -6.46 -7.16
CA LEU A 183 16.23 -5.00 -7.32
C LEU A 183 17.44 -4.56 -8.16
N ASN A 184 18.44 -5.42 -8.34
CA ASN A 184 19.61 -5.13 -9.17
C ASN A 184 19.39 -5.48 -10.66
N LYS A 185 18.17 -5.91 -11.07
CA LYS A 185 17.80 -6.07 -12.50
C LYS A 185 17.88 -4.77 -13.30
N GLY A 186 17.80 -3.61 -12.64
CA GLY A 186 17.90 -2.29 -13.29
C GLY A 186 17.39 -1.15 -12.42
N SER A 187 17.73 0.08 -12.80
CA SER A 187 17.36 1.31 -12.09
C SER A 187 15.84 1.47 -11.91
N TRP A 188 15.02 1.00 -12.84
CA TRP A 188 13.56 1.02 -12.71
C TRP A 188 13.05 0.20 -11.51
N TYR A 189 13.57 -1.01 -11.30
CA TYR A 189 13.15 -1.90 -10.21
C TYR A 189 13.51 -1.31 -8.84
N LYS A 190 14.77 -0.93 -8.65
CA LYS A 190 15.24 -0.32 -7.41
C LYS A 190 14.59 1.05 -7.19
N GLY A 191 14.34 1.79 -8.27
CA GLY A 191 13.62 3.06 -8.27
C GLY A 191 12.20 2.92 -7.74
N LEU A 192 11.38 2.07 -8.36
CA LEU A 192 9.98 1.86 -7.99
C LEU A 192 9.84 1.37 -6.53
N ALA A 193 10.70 0.45 -6.10
CA ALA A 193 10.72 -0.03 -4.72
C ALA A 193 11.06 1.08 -3.71
N ASN A 194 12.00 1.99 -4.03
CA ASN A 194 12.31 3.11 -3.15
C ASN A 194 11.26 4.23 -3.21
N ILE A 195 10.66 4.52 -4.39
CA ILE A 195 9.54 5.48 -4.53
C ILE A 195 8.44 5.14 -3.54
N TYR A 196 7.97 3.90 -3.54
CA TYR A 196 6.88 3.50 -2.68
C TYR A 196 7.30 3.41 -1.21
N LYS A 197 8.52 2.95 -0.89
CA LYS A 197 9.06 3.02 0.48
C LYS A 197 9.07 4.45 1.03
N ILE A 198 9.55 5.42 0.26
CA ILE A 198 9.57 6.84 0.61
C ILE A 198 8.15 7.39 0.80
N THR A 199 7.24 7.06 -0.12
CA THR A 199 5.86 7.55 -0.11
C THR A 199 5.07 7.00 1.08
N ILE A 200 5.20 5.70 1.35
CA ILE A 200 4.61 5.05 2.53
C ILE A 200 5.10 5.72 3.83
N TYR A 201 6.39 6.05 3.92
CA TYR A 201 6.91 6.81 5.06
C TYR A 201 6.40 8.25 5.11
N TYR A 202 6.22 8.94 3.97
CA TYR A 202 5.62 10.27 3.98
C TYR A 202 4.20 10.26 4.58
N PHE A 203 3.35 9.32 4.16
CA PHE A 203 1.96 9.25 4.64
C PHE A 203 1.80 8.75 6.07
N ILE A 204 2.80 8.05 6.66
CA ILE A 204 2.84 7.80 8.12
C ILE A 204 3.34 9.03 8.93
N TYR A 205 3.89 10.06 8.26
CA TYR A 205 4.28 11.33 8.87
C TYR A 205 3.26 12.46 8.71
N ASP A 206 2.52 12.53 7.60
CA ASP A 206 1.40 13.50 7.40
C ASP A 206 0.15 13.12 8.24
N VAL A 207 0.40 12.42 9.34
CA VAL A 207 -0.56 11.86 10.27
C VAL A 207 -1.17 12.97 11.14
N PRO A 208 -2.52 13.02 11.25
CA PRO A 208 -3.29 13.95 12.08
C PRO A 208 -2.65 14.30 13.44
N LYS A 209 -2.78 15.56 13.87
CA LYS A 209 -2.18 16.06 15.14
C LYS A 209 -2.53 15.17 16.35
N ASN A 210 -3.73 14.61 16.37
CA ASN A 210 -4.29 13.66 17.33
C ASN A 210 -3.74 12.23 17.24
N LEU A 211 -3.21 11.80 16.09
CA LEU A 211 -2.55 10.50 15.92
C LEU A 211 -1.06 10.57 16.30
N LYS A 212 -0.45 11.77 16.38
CA LYS A 212 0.91 11.97 16.92
C LYS A 212 1.13 11.33 18.31
N LYS A 213 0.05 11.08 19.07
CA LYS A 213 0.03 10.41 20.39
C LYS A 213 0.32 8.90 20.34
N PHE A 214 0.01 8.23 19.23
CA PHE A 214 0.21 6.78 19.09
C PHE A 214 1.55 6.42 18.46
N TYR A 215 2.24 7.40 17.87
CA TYR A 215 3.55 7.20 17.26
C TYR A 215 4.62 7.90 18.11
N PRO A 216 5.43 7.19 18.90
CA PRO A 216 6.50 7.79 19.72
C PRO A 216 7.44 8.70 18.93
N LEU A 217 8.13 9.62 19.62
CA LEU A 217 9.08 10.53 18.98
C LEU A 217 10.32 9.77 18.45
N GLU A 218 10.55 8.56 18.95
CA GLU A 218 11.65 7.63 18.66
C GLU A 218 11.35 6.68 17.48
N ASP A 219 10.07 6.43 17.21
CA ASP A 219 9.60 5.70 16.02
C ASP A 219 9.36 6.66 14.84
N LYS A 220 8.93 7.90 15.15
CA LYS A 220 9.40 9.10 14.44
C LYS A 220 10.93 9.24 14.62
N LYS A 221 11.65 10.09 13.89
CA LYS A 221 13.12 9.97 13.71
C LYS A 221 13.48 8.66 12.97
N LEU A 222 13.28 7.47 13.55
CA LEU A 222 13.62 6.18 12.92
C LEU A 222 12.98 6.04 11.54
N ALA A 223 11.68 6.29 11.40
CA ALA A 223 11.02 6.28 10.09
C ALA A 223 11.52 7.38 9.13
N LEU A 224 12.01 8.52 9.66
CA LEU A 224 12.59 9.57 8.82
C LEU A 224 13.98 9.14 8.33
N GLU A 225 14.78 8.49 9.17
CA GLU A 225 16.07 7.92 8.75
C GLU A 225 15.86 6.81 7.72
N LYS A 226 14.88 5.92 7.89
CA LYS A 226 14.51 4.93 6.87
C LYS A 226 14.06 5.58 5.55
N MET A 227 13.28 6.66 5.62
CA MET A 227 12.90 7.48 4.45
C MET A 227 14.11 8.13 3.77
N LYS A 228 15.04 8.74 4.54
CA LYS A 228 16.29 9.34 4.06
C LYS A 228 17.22 8.31 3.41
N ILE A 229 17.36 7.12 3.98
CA ILE A 229 18.14 6.01 3.40
C ILE A 229 17.54 5.62 2.06
N SER A 230 16.23 5.42 2.00
CA SER A 230 15.51 5.05 0.78
C SER A 230 15.64 6.14 -0.30
N TYR A 231 15.54 7.42 0.09
CA TYR A 231 15.77 8.57 -0.78
C TYR A 231 17.22 8.65 -1.29
N LYS A 232 18.22 8.38 -0.44
CA LYS A 232 19.63 8.33 -0.86
C LYS A 232 19.89 7.19 -1.85
N VAL A 233 19.29 6.02 -1.66
CA VAL A 233 19.36 4.91 -2.62
C VAL A 233 18.71 5.32 -3.93
N PHE A 234 17.48 5.87 -3.89
CA PHE A 234 16.73 6.34 -5.05
C PHE A 234 17.51 7.38 -5.87
N ASN A 235 17.94 8.47 -5.23
CA ASN A 235 18.56 9.62 -5.90
C ASN A 235 19.96 9.33 -6.46
N ASN A 236 20.60 8.21 -6.06
CA ASN A 236 21.90 7.77 -6.56
C ASN A 236 21.79 6.68 -7.65
N LEU A 237 20.59 6.38 -8.16
CA LEU A 237 20.42 5.40 -9.23
C LEU A 237 20.96 5.94 -10.58
N ASP A 238 21.80 5.16 -11.24
CA ASP A 238 22.19 5.43 -12.63
C ASP A 238 21.01 5.16 -13.56
N LEU A 239 20.36 6.22 -14.03
CA LEU A 239 19.20 6.15 -14.93
C LEU A 239 19.56 5.70 -16.36
N ASN A 240 20.84 5.46 -16.64
CA ASN A 240 21.34 4.93 -17.91
C ASN A 240 21.84 3.48 -17.80
N SER A 241 21.73 2.85 -16.61
CA SER A 241 22.17 1.47 -16.35
C SER A 241 21.31 0.40 -17.06
N THR A 242 21.57 0.23 -18.35
CA THR A 242 21.56 -1.02 -19.19
C THR A 242 20.62 -2.18 -18.86
N SER A 243 19.41 -1.93 -18.36
CA SER A 243 18.26 -2.84 -18.51
C SER A 243 17.28 -2.22 -19.48
N GLU A 244 16.74 -3.00 -20.43
CA GLU A 244 15.54 -2.58 -21.14
C GLU A 244 14.47 -2.21 -20.11
N ILE A 245 13.94 -0.99 -20.25
CA ILE A 245 12.84 -0.50 -19.43
C ILE A 245 11.69 -1.50 -19.62
N PRO A 246 11.17 -2.15 -18.56
CA PRO A 246 10.14 -3.17 -18.73
C PRO A 246 8.94 -2.60 -19.46
N SER A 247 8.29 -3.37 -20.34
CA SER A 247 7.12 -2.91 -21.12
C SER A 247 5.90 -2.48 -20.29
N ILE A 248 5.98 -2.63 -18.97
CA ILE A 248 4.99 -2.20 -17.97
C ILE A 248 5.33 -0.83 -17.34
N ALA A 249 6.50 -0.29 -17.62
CA ALA A 249 6.96 1.02 -17.16
C ALA A 249 6.45 2.13 -18.09
N ASN A 250 6.36 3.35 -17.57
CA ASN A 250 6.03 4.54 -18.35
C ASN A 250 7.26 4.99 -19.15
N ASP A 251 7.07 5.30 -20.44
CA ASP A 251 8.11 5.88 -21.31
C ASP A 251 8.77 7.13 -20.69
N ASP A 252 8.00 7.89 -19.91
CA ASP A 252 8.45 9.14 -19.26
C ASP A 252 9.04 8.96 -17.85
N TRP A 253 9.47 7.73 -17.48
CA TRP A 253 9.91 7.43 -16.11
C TRP A 253 11.09 8.29 -15.62
N LYS A 254 11.94 8.83 -16.51
CA LYS A 254 13.07 9.70 -16.12
C LYS A 254 12.61 11.08 -15.63
N ASN A 255 11.56 11.65 -16.22
CA ASN A 255 10.99 12.91 -15.74
C ASN A 255 10.20 12.66 -14.44
N ALA A 256 9.38 11.60 -14.40
CA ALA A 256 8.69 11.18 -13.18
C ALA A 256 9.67 10.92 -12.00
N PHE A 257 10.83 10.34 -12.27
CA PHE A 257 11.91 10.17 -11.29
C PHE A 257 12.41 11.51 -10.72
N LYS A 258 12.67 12.49 -11.60
CA LYS A 258 13.17 13.81 -11.22
C LYS A 258 12.15 14.58 -10.38
N ASP A 259 10.90 14.57 -10.81
CA ASP A 259 9.81 15.23 -10.09
C ASP A 259 9.57 14.59 -8.71
N PHE A 260 9.60 13.26 -8.64
CA PHE A 260 9.51 12.54 -7.39
C PHE A 260 10.71 12.79 -6.46
N SER A 261 11.94 12.93 -6.98
CA SER A 261 13.11 13.30 -6.18
C SER A 261 12.92 14.67 -5.51
N ASN A 262 12.51 15.68 -6.29
CA ASN A 262 12.23 17.02 -5.79
C ASN A 262 11.12 17.02 -4.72
N ALA A 263 10.02 16.29 -4.97
CA ALA A 263 8.94 16.14 -4.00
C ALA A 263 9.42 15.47 -2.69
N SER A 264 10.17 14.38 -2.81
CA SER A 264 10.72 13.62 -1.69
C SER A 264 11.68 14.44 -0.83
N TYR A 265 12.54 15.26 -1.45
CA TYR A 265 13.43 16.18 -0.75
C TYR A 265 12.63 17.19 0.10
N ASN A 266 11.60 17.79 -0.49
CA ASN A 266 10.72 18.74 0.21
C ASN A 266 9.94 18.07 1.35
N TRP A 267 9.46 16.84 1.15
CA TRP A 267 8.81 16.03 2.17
C TRP A 267 9.74 15.73 3.36
N ILE A 268 10.95 15.25 3.10
CA ILE A 268 11.97 14.97 4.13
C ILE A 268 12.28 16.24 4.94
N ASN A 269 12.45 17.38 4.29
CA ASN A 269 12.73 18.65 4.97
C ASN A 269 11.54 19.16 5.81
N LYS A 270 10.30 19.05 5.29
CA LYS A 270 9.07 19.37 6.04
C LYS A 270 8.98 18.52 7.32
N ILE A 271 9.25 17.22 7.22
CA ILE A 271 9.21 16.30 8.37
C ILE A 271 10.34 16.59 9.34
N GLN A 272 11.58 16.78 8.86
CA GLN A 272 12.75 17.09 9.70
C GLN A 272 12.48 18.35 10.55
N LYS A 273 12.05 19.44 9.92
CA LYS A 273 11.70 20.69 10.61
C LYS A 273 10.63 20.46 11.69
N ALA A 274 9.56 19.73 11.35
CA ALA A 274 8.48 19.44 12.29
C ALA A 274 8.88 18.53 13.47
N LEU A 275 9.95 17.74 13.33
CA LEU A 275 10.54 16.94 14.43
C LEU A 275 11.54 17.74 15.28
N ASP A 276 12.26 18.68 14.68
CA ASP A 276 13.16 19.58 15.41
C ASP A 276 12.38 20.60 16.25
N GLU A 277 11.21 21.05 15.80
CA GLU A 277 10.24 21.83 16.58
C GLU A 277 9.56 21.05 17.73
N CYS A 278 9.79 19.74 17.85
CA CYS A 278 9.27 18.88 18.93
C CYS A 278 10.33 18.56 20.01
N LYS A 279 11.50 19.21 19.98
CA LYS A 279 12.58 19.06 20.97
C LYS A 279 12.55 20.18 21.99
#